data_AF-A0A966IWI1-F1
#
_entry.id   AF-A0A966IWI1-F1
#
_cell.length_a   1.000
_cell.length_b   1.000
_cell.length_c   1.000
_cell.angle_alpha   90.00
_cell.angle_beta   90.00
_cell.angle_gamma   90.00
#
_symmetry.space_group_name_H-M   'P 1'
#
loop_
_entity.id
_entity.type
_entity.pdbx_description
1 polymer ?
#
loop_
_entity_poly.entity_id
_entity_poly.type
_entity_poly.pdbx_seq_one_letter_code
_entity_poly.pdbx_strand_id
1 'polypeptide(L)'
;MAKVTFLGLGVMGYPMARHIAKAGHEVTVYNRTTAKAEKWVKEFGGKFAKTPKEASKDSDFVFCCVGNDNDLKEVTLGSEGAFHSVKKGAVFIDNTTASAKIARELFKAAKEKGFGFLDAPVSGGQAGAENGQLTVMIGGENKDFEKAQDVIKCYSKKMKVL
;
A
#
# COMPACT_ATOMS: atom_id res chain seq x y z
N MET A 1 -12.67 11.60 -3.61
CA MET A 1 -11.80 11.44 -2.42
C MET A 1 -11.94 10.02 -1.92
N ALA A 2 -10.84 9.32 -1.66
CA ALA A 2 -10.86 7.92 -1.21
C ALA A 2 -10.13 7.78 0.13
N LYS A 3 -10.47 6.75 0.91
CA LYS A 3 -9.77 6.37 2.14
C LYS A 3 -8.62 5.43 1.81
N VAL A 4 -7.40 5.85 2.11
CA VAL A 4 -6.19 5.13 1.76
C VAL A 4 -5.39 4.79 3.01
N THR A 5 -4.95 3.55 3.10
CA THR A 5 -3.96 3.14 4.08
C THR A 5 -2.60 3.01 3.42
N PHE A 6 -1.53 3.42 4.11
CA PHE A 6 -0.17 3.14 3.69
C PHE A 6 0.62 2.42 4.79
N LEU A 7 1.03 1.19 4.52
CA LEU A 7 1.78 0.31 5.41
C LEU A 7 3.25 0.31 5.02
N GLY A 8 4.12 0.76 5.94
CA GLY A 8 5.56 0.83 5.71
C GLY A 8 5.99 2.21 5.23
N LEU A 9 6.67 2.94 6.10
CA LEU A 9 7.16 4.30 5.85
C LEU A 9 8.69 4.30 5.77
N GLY A 10 9.21 3.40 4.94
CA GLY A 10 10.62 3.35 4.58
C GLY A 10 11.02 4.45 3.58
N VAL A 11 12.20 4.31 3.00
CA VAL A 11 12.76 5.25 2.00
C VAL A 11 11.80 5.44 0.82
N MET A 12 11.14 4.36 0.38
CA MET A 12 10.17 4.41 -0.72
C MET A 12 8.77 4.83 -0.24
N GLY A 13 8.24 4.15 0.78
CA GLY A 13 6.86 4.35 1.23
C GLY A 13 6.54 5.73 1.81
N TYR A 14 7.50 6.36 2.50
CA TYR A 14 7.30 7.67 3.12
C TYR A 14 6.92 8.77 2.10
N PRO A 15 7.69 9.00 1.02
CA PRO A 15 7.31 9.95 -0.02
C PRO A 15 6.11 9.48 -0.88
N MET A 16 5.91 8.17 -1.09
CA MET A 16 4.75 7.66 -1.82
C MET A 16 3.43 8.00 -1.11
N ALA A 17 3.34 7.74 0.19
CA ALA A 17 2.18 8.09 1.01
C ALA A 17 1.90 9.60 0.96
N ARG A 18 2.96 10.43 0.99
CA ARG A 18 2.85 11.89 0.90
C ARG A 18 2.17 12.33 -0.40
N HIS A 19 2.52 11.74 -1.54
CA HIS A 19 1.91 12.11 -2.81
C HIS A 19 0.42 11.77 -2.85
N ILE A 20 0.02 10.63 -2.29
CA ILE A 20 -1.40 10.27 -2.14
C ILE A 20 -2.14 11.27 -1.26
N ALA A 21 -1.53 11.68 -0.14
CA ALA A 21 -2.11 12.71 0.74
C ALA A 21 -2.25 14.07 0.03
N LYS A 22 -1.22 14.50 -0.71
CA LYS A 22 -1.23 15.75 -1.49
C LYS A 22 -2.27 15.77 -2.61
N ALA A 23 -2.66 14.60 -3.13
CA ALA A 23 -3.76 14.46 -4.09
C ALA A 23 -5.15 14.59 -3.43
N GLY A 24 -5.21 14.83 -2.11
CA GLY A 24 -6.45 15.10 -1.37
C GLY A 24 -7.17 13.86 -0.86
N HIS A 25 -6.50 12.69 -0.81
CA HIS A 25 -7.06 11.48 -0.21
C HIS A 25 -6.95 11.49 1.32
N GLU A 26 -7.87 10.79 2.00
CA GLU A 26 -7.79 10.58 3.44
C GLU A 26 -6.78 9.45 3.74
N VAL A 27 -5.60 9.79 4.24
CA VAL A 27 -4.52 8.82 4.45
C VAL A 27 -4.39 8.43 5.92
N THR A 28 -4.41 7.12 6.20
CA THR A 28 -3.99 6.52 7.46
C THR A 28 -2.69 5.76 7.27
N VAL A 29 -1.62 6.12 7.98
CA VAL A 29 -0.32 5.46 7.84
C VAL A 29 -0.03 4.51 9.01
N TYR A 30 0.76 3.48 8.72
CA TYR A 30 1.36 2.62 9.73
C TYR A 30 2.82 2.36 9.41
N ASN A 31 3.64 2.28 10.46
CA ASN A 31 4.99 1.78 10.37
C ASN A 31 5.38 1.10 11.68
N ARG A 32 6.13 -0.01 11.61
CA ARG A 32 6.60 -0.77 12.79
C ARG A 32 7.27 0.11 13.84
N THR A 33 8.03 1.10 13.39
CA THR A 33 8.53 2.18 14.26
C THR A 33 7.52 3.33 14.26
N THR A 34 6.70 3.43 15.31
CA THR A 34 5.60 4.40 15.44
C THR A 34 6.04 5.85 15.25
N ALA A 35 7.21 6.22 15.76
CA ALA A 35 7.74 7.59 15.62
C ALA A 35 7.85 8.06 14.14
N LYS A 36 8.04 7.13 13.19
CA LYS A 36 8.03 7.48 11.75
C LYS A 36 6.63 7.85 11.26
N ALA A 37 5.60 7.15 11.72
CA ALA A 37 4.21 7.43 11.39
C ALA A 37 3.74 8.74 12.03
N GLU A 38 4.10 8.99 13.28
CA GLU A 38 3.83 10.27 13.97
C GLU A 38 4.49 11.44 13.25
N LYS A 39 5.77 11.28 12.85
CA LYS A 39 6.48 12.29 12.07
C LYS A 39 5.79 12.56 10.74
N TRP A 40 5.40 11.51 10.02
CA TRP A 40 4.70 11.64 8.74
C TRP A 40 3.39 12.43 8.89
N VAL A 41 2.59 12.13 9.92
CA VAL A 41 1.34 12.85 10.20
C VAL A 41 1.58 14.31 10.56
N LYS A 42 2.64 14.62 11.33
CA LYS A 42 3.02 16.01 11.63
C LYS A 42 3.38 16.80 10.37
N GLU A 43 4.00 16.16 9.38
CA GLU A 43 4.44 16.83 8.16
C GLU A 43 3.34 16.99 7.10
N PHE A 44 2.46 15.99 6.95
CA PHE A 44 1.51 15.95 5.83
C PHE A 44 0.04 15.86 6.23
N GLY A 45 -0.26 15.81 7.52
CA GLY A 45 -1.61 15.59 8.03
C GLY A 45 -2.03 14.12 7.93
N GLY A 46 -3.34 13.87 8.01
CA GLY A 46 -3.90 12.51 8.04
C GLY A 46 -3.88 11.87 9.43
N LYS A 47 -3.88 10.54 9.48
CA LYS A 47 -3.94 9.75 10.71
C LYS A 47 -2.84 8.69 10.71
N PHE A 48 -2.50 8.18 11.90
CA PHE A 48 -1.74 6.95 12.01
C PHE A 48 -2.46 5.97 12.93
N ALA A 49 -2.13 4.69 12.80
CA ALA A 49 -2.62 3.64 13.69
C ALA A 49 -1.45 2.83 14.28
N LYS A 50 -1.73 2.05 15.33
CA LYS A 50 -0.69 1.27 16.02
C LYS A 50 -0.47 -0.11 15.42
N THR A 51 -1.42 -0.61 14.63
CA THR A 51 -1.29 -1.89 13.92
C THR A 51 -1.74 -1.78 12.46
N PRO A 52 -1.26 -2.66 11.55
CA PRO A 52 -1.77 -2.76 10.18
C PRO A 52 -3.28 -3.00 10.11
N LYS A 53 -3.81 -3.81 11.01
CA LYS A 53 -5.25 -4.07 11.16
C LYS A 53 -6.05 -2.82 11.53
N GLU A 54 -5.58 -2.03 12.48
CA GLU A 54 -6.23 -0.75 12.79
C GLU A 54 -6.13 0.23 11.63
N ALA A 55 -4.97 0.30 10.98
CA ALA A 55 -4.71 1.22 9.88
C ALA A 55 -5.58 0.95 8.65
N SER A 56 -5.90 -0.32 8.39
CA SER A 56 -6.57 -0.77 7.16
C SER A 56 -8.09 -0.84 7.28
N LYS A 57 -8.63 -0.53 8.46
CA LYS A 57 -10.06 -0.54 8.70
C LYS A 57 -10.76 0.53 7.85
N ASP A 58 -11.85 0.13 7.19
CA ASP A 58 -12.70 0.99 6.35
C ASP A 58 -12.05 1.61 5.09
N SER A 59 -10.79 1.29 4.81
CA SER A 59 -10.05 1.81 3.66
C SER A 59 -10.57 1.25 2.33
N ASP A 60 -10.63 2.12 1.32
CA ASP A 60 -10.92 1.73 -0.07
C ASP A 60 -9.68 1.08 -0.72
N PHE A 61 -8.50 1.62 -0.37
CA PHE A 61 -7.21 1.16 -0.89
C PHE A 61 -6.21 0.99 0.24
N VAL A 62 -5.43 -0.08 0.21
CA VAL A 62 -4.35 -0.33 1.18
C VAL A 62 -3.06 -0.57 0.42
N PHE A 63 -2.11 0.35 0.55
CA PHE A 63 -0.78 0.24 -0.04
C PHE A 63 0.20 -0.33 0.98
N CYS A 64 1.13 -1.15 0.51
CA CYS A 64 2.20 -1.73 1.33
C CYS A 64 3.56 -1.57 0.65
N CYS A 65 4.57 -1.13 1.40
CA CYS A 65 5.95 -1.07 0.91
C CYS A 65 6.91 -1.37 2.06
N VAL A 66 7.26 -2.64 2.21
CA VAL A 66 8.09 -3.16 3.31
C VAL A 66 9.38 -3.81 2.82
N GLY A 67 10.14 -4.45 3.72
CA GLY A 67 11.53 -4.85 3.43
C GLY A 67 11.67 -6.16 2.66
N ASN A 68 10.83 -7.17 2.94
CA ASN A 68 10.96 -8.53 2.40
C ASN A 68 9.65 -9.32 2.59
N ASP A 69 9.63 -10.56 2.10
CA ASP A 69 8.52 -11.51 2.21
C ASP A 69 8.02 -11.74 3.65
N ASN A 70 8.92 -11.81 4.64
CA ASN A 70 8.52 -12.04 6.04
C ASN A 70 7.84 -10.82 6.63
N ASP A 71 8.41 -9.62 6.42
CA ASP A 71 7.78 -8.37 6.85
C ASP A 71 6.41 -8.22 6.17
N LEU A 72 6.31 -8.54 4.88
CA LEU A 72 5.06 -8.49 4.12
C LEU A 72 4.02 -9.46 4.68
N LYS A 73 4.41 -10.70 4.98
CA LYS A 73 3.54 -11.71 5.58
C LYS A 73 3.06 -11.29 6.97
N GLU A 74 3.94 -10.71 7.79
CA GLU A 74 3.59 -10.21 9.12
C GLU A 74 2.55 -9.08 9.04
N VAL A 75 2.79 -8.05 8.20
CA VAL A 75 1.87 -6.90 8.11
C VAL A 75 0.54 -7.23 7.42
N THR A 76 0.45 -8.34 6.70
CA THR A 76 -0.77 -8.77 6.01
C THR A 76 -1.53 -9.86 6.77
N LEU A 77 -0.91 -11.01 6.98
CA LEU A 77 -1.51 -12.23 7.53
C LEU A 77 -1.16 -12.50 9.01
N GLY A 78 -0.25 -11.71 9.60
CA GLY A 78 0.04 -11.79 11.03
C GLY A 78 -1.20 -11.51 11.88
N SER A 79 -1.13 -11.81 13.19
CA SER A 79 -2.28 -11.68 14.11
C SER A 79 -2.93 -10.28 14.10
N GLU A 80 -2.11 -9.24 13.93
CA GLU A 80 -2.53 -7.84 13.81
C GLU A 80 -2.35 -7.29 12.37
N GLY A 81 -2.30 -8.20 11.40
CA GLY A 81 -2.13 -7.92 9.99
C GLY A 81 -3.36 -7.30 9.32
N ALA A 82 -3.13 -6.56 8.24
CA ALA A 82 -4.13 -5.81 7.51
C ALA A 82 -5.33 -6.67 7.07
N PHE A 83 -5.09 -7.91 6.64
CA PHE A 83 -6.11 -8.80 6.05
C PHE A 83 -7.19 -9.24 7.06
N HIS A 84 -7.06 -8.88 8.34
CA HIS A 84 -8.10 -9.05 9.35
C HIS A 84 -9.14 -7.92 9.37
N SER A 85 -8.94 -6.85 8.61
CA SER A 85 -9.75 -5.61 8.68
C SER A 85 -10.06 -4.95 7.35
N VAL A 86 -9.36 -5.32 6.26
CA VAL A 86 -9.66 -4.84 4.91
C VAL A 86 -11.11 -5.20 4.57
N LYS A 87 -11.90 -4.18 4.20
CA LYS A 87 -13.31 -4.37 3.85
C LYS A 87 -13.45 -5.08 2.50
N LYS A 88 -14.58 -5.78 2.32
CA LYS A 88 -14.93 -6.37 1.03
C LYS A 88 -15.00 -5.29 -0.06
N GLY A 89 -14.53 -5.64 -1.26
CA GLY A 89 -14.52 -4.76 -2.42
C GLY A 89 -13.40 -3.70 -2.47
N ALA A 90 -12.62 -3.54 -1.39
CA ALA A 90 -11.39 -2.75 -1.38
C ALA A 90 -10.30 -3.41 -2.25
N VAL A 91 -9.18 -2.70 -2.45
CA VAL A 91 -8.01 -3.23 -3.15
C VAL A 91 -6.76 -3.08 -2.27
N PHE A 92 -6.03 -4.17 -2.08
CA PHE A 92 -4.70 -4.16 -1.49
C PHE A 92 -3.64 -4.11 -2.59
N ILE A 93 -2.70 -3.18 -2.51
CA ILE A 93 -1.65 -2.93 -3.50
C ILE A 93 -0.30 -3.12 -2.80
N ASP A 94 0.41 -4.19 -3.15
CA ASP A 94 1.75 -4.43 -2.63
C ASP A 94 2.79 -3.83 -3.56
N ASN A 95 3.52 -2.82 -3.08
CA ASN A 95 4.65 -2.20 -3.78
C ASN A 95 6.01 -2.73 -3.30
N THR A 96 6.01 -3.79 -2.50
CA THR A 96 7.23 -4.46 -2.04
C THR A 96 7.85 -5.23 -3.19
N THR A 97 9.18 -5.18 -3.31
CA THR A 97 9.91 -6.13 -4.16
C THR A 97 9.95 -7.47 -3.45
N ALA A 98 8.90 -8.28 -3.63
CA ALA A 98 8.68 -9.54 -2.96
C ALA A 98 8.78 -10.74 -3.93
N SER A 99 8.79 -11.96 -3.39
CA SER A 99 8.77 -13.15 -4.24
C SER A 99 7.41 -13.38 -4.90
N ALA A 100 7.40 -13.99 -6.09
CA ALA A 100 6.16 -14.42 -6.75
C ALA A 100 5.37 -15.44 -5.90
N LYS A 101 6.02 -16.16 -4.98
CA LYS A 101 5.36 -17.10 -4.07
C LYS A 101 4.48 -16.36 -3.07
N ILE A 102 5.01 -15.35 -2.38
CA ILE A 102 4.22 -14.59 -1.40
C ILE A 102 3.12 -13.79 -2.09
N ALA A 103 3.36 -13.20 -3.26
CA ALA A 103 2.33 -12.51 -4.03
C ALA A 103 1.12 -13.40 -4.34
N ARG A 104 1.35 -14.65 -4.77
CA ARG A 104 0.27 -15.63 -5.04
C ARG A 104 -0.46 -16.07 -3.76
N GLU A 105 0.27 -16.23 -2.65
CA GLU A 105 -0.31 -16.55 -1.35
C GLU A 105 -1.27 -15.44 -0.88
N LEU A 106 -0.82 -14.18 -0.97
CA LEU A 106 -1.62 -13.02 -0.60
C LEU A 106 -2.81 -12.81 -1.52
N PHE A 107 -2.63 -13.00 -2.84
CA PHE A 107 -3.73 -12.94 -3.79
C PHE A 107 -4.86 -13.92 -3.43
N LYS A 108 -4.51 -15.18 -3.10
CA LYS A 108 -5.49 -16.18 -2.69
C LYS A 108 -6.21 -15.77 -1.39
N ALA A 109 -5.46 -15.33 -0.38
CA ALA A 109 -6.03 -14.92 0.90
C ALA A 109 -6.95 -13.69 0.77
N ALA A 110 -6.59 -12.71 -0.07
CA ALA A 110 -7.42 -11.55 -0.36
C ALA A 110 -8.75 -11.95 -1.02
N LYS A 111 -8.69 -12.85 -2.01
CA LYS A 111 -9.86 -13.36 -2.73
C LYS A 111 -10.82 -14.10 -1.81
N GLU A 112 -10.32 -14.96 -0.92
CA GLU A 112 -11.13 -15.66 0.08
C GLU A 112 -11.85 -14.69 1.04
N LYS A 113 -11.24 -13.53 1.31
CA LYS A 113 -11.79 -12.48 2.17
C LYS A 113 -12.67 -11.47 1.42
N GLY A 114 -12.74 -11.54 0.10
CA GLY A 114 -13.64 -10.75 -0.74
C GLY A 114 -13.12 -9.36 -1.10
N PHE A 115 -11.81 -9.14 -1.15
CA PHE A 115 -11.19 -7.91 -1.64
C PHE A 115 -10.13 -8.20 -2.72
N GLY A 116 -9.78 -7.17 -3.50
CA GLY A 116 -8.81 -7.27 -4.59
C GLY A 116 -7.37 -7.22 -4.09
N PHE A 117 -6.45 -7.81 -4.86
CA PHE A 117 -5.02 -7.77 -4.60
C PHE A 117 -4.24 -7.50 -5.88
N LEU A 118 -3.32 -6.55 -5.82
CA LEU A 118 -2.38 -6.20 -6.88
C LEU A 118 -0.95 -6.37 -6.37
N ASP A 119 -0.19 -7.24 -7.02
CA ASP A 119 1.27 -7.27 -6.92
C ASP A 119 1.83 -6.16 -7.81
N ALA A 120 2.33 -5.09 -7.21
CA ALA A 120 2.63 -3.83 -7.88
C ALA A 120 4.03 -3.29 -7.53
N PRO A 121 5.13 -4.07 -7.65
CA PRO A 121 6.48 -3.60 -7.36
C PRO A 121 6.87 -2.39 -8.20
N VAL A 122 7.76 -1.58 -7.65
CA VAL A 122 8.14 -0.27 -8.21
C VAL A 122 9.60 -0.18 -8.64
N SER A 123 9.86 0.60 -9.68
CA SER A 123 11.19 0.97 -10.16
C SER A 123 11.35 2.49 -10.25
N GLY A 124 12.59 2.97 -10.13
CA GLY A 124 12.95 4.40 -10.11
C GLY A 124 13.67 4.87 -8.83
N GLY A 125 13.82 3.98 -7.84
CA GLY A 125 14.54 4.25 -6.60
C GLY A 125 13.97 5.39 -5.76
N GLN A 126 14.73 5.82 -4.76
CA GLN A 126 14.31 6.89 -3.83
C GLN A 126 13.95 8.18 -4.56
N ALA A 127 14.79 8.61 -5.51
CA ALA A 127 14.54 9.83 -6.30
C ALA A 127 13.21 9.74 -7.08
N GLY A 128 12.88 8.58 -7.62
CA GLY A 128 11.58 8.34 -8.27
C GLY A 128 10.42 8.48 -7.29
N ALA A 129 10.55 7.93 -6.08
CA ALA A 129 9.52 8.01 -5.04
C ALA A 129 9.31 9.46 -4.55
N GLU A 130 10.40 10.18 -4.29
CA GLU A 130 10.39 11.58 -3.86
C GLU A 130 9.75 12.51 -4.90
N ASN A 131 9.99 12.25 -6.19
CA ASN A 131 9.47 13.08 -7.28
C ASN A 131 8.12 12.60 -7.85
N GLY A 132 7.59 11.47 -7.37
CA GLY A 132 6.34 10.89 -7.88
C GLY A 132 6.47 10.41 -9.32
N GLN A 133 7.64 9.87 -9.68
CA GLN A 133 8.01 9.47 -11.03
C GLN A 133 8.29 7.97 -11.15
N LEU A 134 7.76 7.15 -10.24
CA LEU A 134 7.99 5.72 -10.24
C LEU A 134 7.37 5.05 -11.48
N THR A 135 7.95 3.91 -11.87
CA THR A 135 7.30 2.94 -12.77
C THR A 135 6.75 1.79 -11.94
N VAL A 136 5.48 1.48 -12.10
CA VAL A 136 4.78 0.41 -11.37
C VAL A 136 4.49 -0.75 -12.32
N MET A 137 4.86 -1.96 -11.94
CA MET A 137 4.64 -3.18 -12.72
C MET A 137 3.56 -3.99 -12.01
N ILE A 138 2.40 -4.19 -12.63
CA ILE A 138 1.17 -4.58 -11.95
C ILE A 138 0.72 -5.95 -12.43
N GLY A 139 0.69 -6.93 -11.52
CA GLY A 139 0.04 -8.22 -11.68
C GLY A 139 -1.21 -8.31 -10.80
N GLY A 140 -2.31 -8.82 -11.35
CA GLY A 140 -3.58 -8.96 -10.63
C GLY A 140 -4.78 -8.97 -11.57
N GLU A 141 -5.99 -8.89 -11.02
CA GLU A 141 -7.22 -8.82 -11.83
C GLU A 141 -7.42 -7.41 -12.39
N ASN A 142 -7.71 -7.28 -13.70
CA ASN A 142 -7.82 -5.98 -14.38
C ASN A 142 -8.84 -5.03 -13.72
N LYS A 143 -9.97 -5.56 -13.23
CA LYS A 143 -10.99 -4.77 -12.52
C LYS A 143 -10.44 -4.07 -11.26
N ASP A 144 -9.45 -4.67 -10.58
CA ASP A 144 -8.88 -4.11 -9.36
C ASP A 144 -7.82 -3.05 -9.71
N PHE A 145 -7.08 -3.27 -10.80
CA PHE A 145 -6.22 -2.24 -11.39
C PHE A 145 -7.02 -1.02 -11.82
N GLU A 146 -8.12 -1.20 -12.56
CA GLU A 146 -8.97 -0.11 -13.04
C GLU A 146 -9.50 0.76 -11.88
N LYS A 147 -9.82 0.15 -10.74
CA LYS A 147 -10.23 0.86 -9.52
C LYS A 147 -9.08 1.63 -8.86
N ALA A 148 -7.87 1.07 -8.85
CA ALA A 148 -6.74 1.62 -8.10
C ALA A 148 -5.86 2.58 -8.91
N GLN A 149 -5.97 2.58 -10.25
CA GLN A 149 -5.04 3.28 -11.15
C GLN A 149 -4.88 4.78 -10.83
N ASP A 150 -5.97 5.47 -10.46
CA ASP A 150 -5.92 6.90 -10.18
C ASP A 150 -5.13 7.21 -8.90
N VAL A 151 -5.18 6.31 -7.91
CA VAL A 151 -4.40 6.46 -6.67
C VAL A 151 -2.94 6.06 -6.90
N ILE A 152 -2.69 5.02 -7.71
CA ILE A 152 -1.33 4.61 -8.11
C ILE A 152 -0.64 5.74 -8.90
N LYS A 153 -1.40 6.47 -9.72
CA LYS A 153 -0.91 7.61 -10.52
C LYS A 153 -0.38 8.76 -9.65
N CYS A 154 -0.80 8.89 -8.39
CA CYS A 154 -0.32 9.95 -7.51
C CYS A 154 1.20 9.92 -7.31
N TYR A 155 1.83 8.75 -7.32
CA TYR A 155 3.27 8.59 -7.09
C TYR A 155 4.04 8.00 -8.28
N SER A 156 3.37 7.80 -9.41
CA SER A 156 3.93 7.11 -10.57
C SER A 156 3.83 7.93 -11.86
N LYS A 157 4.87 7.81 -12.69
CA LYS A 157 4.89 8.33 -14.07
C LYS A 157 4.29 7.33 -15.05
N LYS A 158 4.51 6.03 -14.80
CA LYS A 158 4.13 4.95 -15.71
C LYS A 158 3.61 3.75 -14.94
N MET A 159 2.56 3.14 -15.46
CA MET A 159 2.03 1.86 -15.01
C MET A 159 2.12 0.86 -16.17
N LYS A 160 2.52 -0.37 -15.88
CA LYS A 160 2.55 -1.48 -16.84
C LYS A 160 1.81 -2.67 -16.23
N VAL A 161 0.68 -3.04 -16.81
CA VAL A 161 -0.03 -4.28 -16.47
C VAL A 161 0.70 -5.45 -17.12
N LEU A 162 0.85 -6.56 -16.39
CA LEU A 162 1.57 -7.78 -16.80
C LEU A 162 0.63 -8.93 -17.16
#